data_AF-A0A971VIH2-F1
#
_entry.id   AF-A0A971VIH2-F1
#
_cell.length_a   1.000
_cell.length_b   1.000
_cell.length_c   1.000
_cell.angle_alpha   90.00
_cell.angle_beta   90.00
_cell.angle_gamma   90.00
#
_symmetry.space_group_name_H-M   'P 1'
#
loop_
_entity.id
_entity.type
_entity.pdbx_description
1 polymer ?
#
loop_
_entity_poly.entity_id
_entity_poly.type
_entity_poly.pdbx_seq_one_letter_code
_entity_poly.pdbx_strand_id
1 'polypeptide(L)'
;MMLLEGNVVKATGVSTFRKSLKENLDRVIKNKEILIVTRPEDENIVVLSEDRFNDVMREISNLKYLLKLRNAEEEIDKGNYVAFDIDL
;
A
#
# COMPACT_ATOMS: atom_id res chain seq x y z
N MET A 1 3.77 -8.21 7.69
CA MET A 1 3.79 -6.74 7.60
C MET A 1 4.99 -6.35 6.76
N MET A 2 4.81 -6.39 5.42
CA MET A 2 5.90 -6.34 4.43
C MET A 2 6.11 -4.92 3.86
N LEU A 3 5.32 -3.95 4.34
CA LEU A 3 5.21 -2.62 3.73
C LEU A 3 6.46 -1.75 3.88
N LEU A 4 7.42 -2.09 4.76
CA LEU A 4 8.54 -1.21 5.08
C LEU A 4 9.93 -1.87 5.07
N GLU A 5 10.03 -3.19 4.98
CA GLU A 5 11.35 -3.84 4.94
C GLU A 5 11.94 -3.77 3.53
N GLY A 6 12.83 -2.80 3.31
CA GLY A 6 13.68 -2.71 2.11
C GLY A 6 13.40 -1.55 1.14
N ASN A 7 12.38 -0.72 1.39
CA ASN A 7 12.05 0.38 0.47
C ASN A 7 12.73 1.70 0.89
N VAL A 8 13.52 2.26 -0.02
CA VAL A 8 14.14 3.57 0.19
C VAL A 8 13.12 4.67 -0.13
N VAL A 9 12.73 5.42 0.89
CA VAL A 9 11.89 6.62 0.74
C VAL A 9 12.79 7.84 0.58
N LYS A 10 12.50 8.69 -0.41
CA LYS A 10 13.22 9.96 -0.64
C LYS A 10 12.26 11.12 -0.72
N ALA A 11 12.75 12.33 -0.45
CA ALA A 11 11.97 13.56 -0.55
C ALA A 11 12.65 14.56 -1.49
N THR A 12 11.84 15.33 -2.23
CA THR A 12 12.31 16.44 -3.07
C THR A 12 11.28 17.57 -3.07
N GLY A 13 11.71 18.82 -3.17
CA GLY A 13 10.79 19.95 -3.28
C GLY A 13 10.13 20.02 -4.66
N VAL A 14 8.91 20.55 -4.74
CA VAL A 14 8.13 20.68 -5.99
C VAL A 14 8.90 21.39 -7.12
N SER A 15 9.69 22.40 -6.80
CA SER A 15 10.53 23.13 -7.76
C SER A 15 11.62 22.24 -8.37
N THR A 16 12.28 21.42 -7.54
CA THR A 16 13.33 20.49 -7.98
C THR A 16 12.72 19.33 -8.76
N PHE A 17 11.58 18.80 -8.28
CA PHE A 17 10.82 17.77 -8.98
C PHE A 17 10.45 18.19 -10.40
N ARG A 18 9.93 19.41 -10.57
CA ARG A 18 9.55 19.95 -11.88
C ARG A 18 10.76 20.09 -12.83
N LYS A 19 11.91 20.52 -12.32
CA LYS A 19 13.15 20.68 -13.12
C LYS A 19 13.73 19.35 -13.59
N SER A 20 13.64 18.31 -12.76
CA SER A 20 14.21 16.98 -13.03
C SER A 20 13.14 15.89 -13.13
N LEU A 21 11.99 16.22 -13.75
CA LEU A 21 10.81 15.35 -13.74
C LEU A 21 11.11 13.95 -14.30
N LYS A 22 11.71 13.88 -15.49
CA LYS A 22 12.03 12.60 -16.16
C LYS A 22 12.93 11.71 -15.31
N GLU A 23 14.01 12.26 -14.77
CA GLU A 23 14.98 11.51 -13.97
C GLU A 23 14.35 10.97 -12.68
N ASN A 24 13.52 11.79 -12.01
CA ASN A 24 12.79 11.36 -10.82
C ASN A 24 11.82 10.21 -11.14
N LEU A 25 11.05 10.30 -12.23
CA LEU A 25 10.13 9.24 -12.66
C LEU A 25 10.87 7.97 -13.06
N ASP A 26 11.98 8.08 -13.81
CA ASP A 26 12.80 6.93 -14.20
C ASP A 26 13.33 6.18 -12.98
N ARG A 27 13.72 6.89 -11.92
CA ARG A 27 14.15 6.28 -10.65
C ARG A 27 13.01 5.60 -9.90
N VAL A 28 11.85 6.23 -9.82
CA VAL A 28 10.64 5.63 -9.22
C VAL A 28 10.30 4.32 -9.93
N ILE A 29 10.36 4.29 -11.26
CA ILE A 29 10.04 3.09 -12.06
C ILE A 29 11.10 2.00 -11.92
N LYS A 30 12.39 2.34 -12.10
CA LYS A 30 13.49 1.37 -12.18
C LYS A 30 13.91 0.82 -10.82
N ASN A 31 13.95 1.67 -9.80
CA ASN A 31 14.47 1.31 -8.48
C ASN A 31 13.36 0.98 -7.48
N LYS A 32 12.08 1.03 -7.90
CA LYS A 32 10.91 0.93 -7.01
C LYS A 32 10.99 1.91 -5.84
N GLU A 33 11.63 3.06 -6.05
CA GLU A 33 11.77 4.11 -5.05
C GLU A 33 10.41 4.77 -4.78
N ILE A 34 10.13 5.08 -3.52
CA ILE A 34 8.99 5.91 -3.13
C ILE A 34 9.49 7.35 -3.01
N LEU A 35 8.91 8.26 -3.78
CA LEU A 35 9.30 9.67 -3.79
C LEU A 35 8.20 10.54 -3.18
N ILE A 36 8.54 11.29 -2.14
CA ILE A 36 7.71 12.35 -1.58
C ILE A 36 8.08 13.65 -2.29
N VAL A 37 7.10 14.35 -2.84
CA VAL A 37 7.27 15.70 -3.39
C VAL A 37 6.68 16.69 -2.40
N THR A 38 7.54 17.51 -1.79
CA THR A 38 7.12 18.48 -0.79
C THR A 38 6.59 19.76 -1.43
N ARG A 39 5.52 20.30 -0.85
CA ARG A 39 4.85 21.53 -1.29
C ARG A 39 4.66 22.50 -0.11
N PRO A 40 4.46 23.81 -0.36
CA PRO A 40 4.04 24.73 0.70
C PRO A 40 2.79 24.25 1.43
N GLU A 41 2.59 24.73 2.65
CA GLU A 41 1.42 24.37 3.49
C GLU A 41 1.30 22.87 3.78
N ASP A 42 2.41 22.11 3.69
CA ASP A 42 2.48 20.68 3.93
C ASP A 42 1.56 19.82 3.02
N GLU A 43 1.13 20.39 1.88
CA GLU A 43 0.30 19.70 0.88
C GLU A 43 1.11 18.75 -0.02
N ASN A 44 1.87 17.85 0.60
CA ASN A 44 2.82 16.97 -0.07
C ASN A 44 2.11 15.87 -0.87
N ILE A 45 2.79 15.36 -1.91
CA ILE A 45 2.30 14.20 -2.68
C ILE A 45 3.30 13.05 -2.64
N VAL A 46 2.83 11.83 -2.84
CA VAL A 46 3.65 10.63 -2.99
C VAL A 46 3.59 10.17 -4.43
N VAL A 47 4.75 9.87 -5.00
CA VAL A 47 4.92 9.34 -6.35
C VAL A 47 5.40 7.89 -6.24
N LEU A 48 4.68 7.00 -6.92
CA LEU A 48 4.92 5.56 -6.99
C LEU A 48 4.84 5.10 -8.44
N SER A 49 5.51 4.00 -8.77
CA SER A 49 5.24 3.29 -10.01
C SER A 49 3.86 2.61 -9.95
N GLU A 50 3.22 2.45 -11.11
CA GLU A 50 1.89 1.84 -11.21
C GLU A 50 1.83 0.44 -10.57
N ASP A 51 2.81 -0.40 -10.88
CA ASP A 51 2.86 -1.75 -10.32
C ASP A 51 3.02 -1.75 -8.80
N ARG A 52 3.83 -0.84 -8.26
CA ARG A 52 3.98 -0.67 -6.82
C ARG A 52 2.68 -0.22 -6.16
N PHE A 53 1.96 0.70 -6.79
CA PHE A 53 0.63 1.11 -6.32
C PHE A 53 -0.34 -0.07 -6.28
N ASN A 54 -0.38 -0.86 -7.36
CA ASN A 54 -1.25 -2.04 -7.45
C ASN A 54 -0.90 -3.10 -6.38
N ASP A 55 0.38 -3.33 -6.10
CA ASP A 55 0.82 -4.24 -5.05
C ASP A 55 0.36 -3.78 -3.66
N VAL A 56 0.53 -2.49 -3.35
CA VAL A 56 0.04 -1.91 -2.08
C VAL A 56 -1.47 -2.08 -1.95
N MET A 57 -2.22 -1.80 -3.02
CA MET A 57 -3.67 -1.96 -3.01
C MET A 57 -4.10 -3.42 -2.81
N ARG A 58 -3.38 -4.37 -3.41
CA ARG A 58 -3.60 -5.81 -3.21
C ARG A 58 -3.33 -6.22 -1.76
N GLU A 59 -2.23 -5.76 -1.18
CA GLU A 59 -1.89 -6.03 0.22
C GLU A 59 -2.96 -5.48 1.19
N ILE A 60 -3.44 -4.26 0.97
CA ILE A 60 -4.53 -3.68 1.76
C ILE A 60 -5.81 -4.53 1.65
N SER A 61 -6.14 -5.01 0.45
CA SER A 61 -7.30 -5.89 0.25
C SER A 61 -7.14 -7.21 1.03
N ASN A 62 -5.95 -7.81 0.96
CA ASN A 62 -5.64 -9.04 1.69
C ASN A 62 -5.72 -8.85 3.21
N LEU A 63 -5.24 -7.71 3.73
CA LEU A 63 -5.37 -7.37 5.15
C LEU A 63 -6.84 -7.26 5.57
N LYS A 64 -7.70 -6.64 4.76
CA LYS A 64 -9.15 -6.59 5.03
C LYS A 64 -9.76 -7.98 5.06
N TYR A 65 -9.31 -8.87 4.18
CA TYR A 65 -9.76 -10.26 4.19
C TYR A 65 -9.31 -11.01 5.46
N LEU A 66 -8.05 -10.85 5.87
CA LEU A 66 -7.54 -11.43 7.12
C LEU A 66 -8.31 -10.93 8.35
N LEU A 67 -8.69 -9.65 8.38
CA LEU A 67 -9.54 -9.11 9.46
C LEU A 67 -10.93 -9.74 9.48
N LYS A 68 -11.52 -10.04 8.31
CA LYS A 68 -12.81 -10.76 8.25
C LYS A 68 -12.69 -12.17 8.81
N LEU A 69 -11.60 -12.88 8.48
CA LEU A 69 -11.35 -14.21 9.03
C LEU A 69 -11.22 -14.16 10.55
N ARG A 70 -10.47 -13.19 11.08
CA ARG A 70 -10.32 -12.99 12.52
C ARG A 70 -11.64 -12.73 13.22
N ASN A 71 -12.48 -11.87 12.65
CA ASN A 71 -13.81 -11.63 13.19
C ASN A 71 -14.69 -12.89 13.13
N ALA A 72 -14.59 -13.69 12.06
CA ALA A 72 -15.34 -14.95 11.95
C ALA A 72 -14.88 -15.97 13.01
N GLU A 73 -13.57 -16.07 13.29
CA GLU A 73 -13.03 -16.88 14.38
C GLU A 73 -13.62 -16.45 15.73
N GLU A 74 -13.66 -15.15 16.03
CA GLU A 74 -14.24 -14.63 17.28
C GLU A 74 -15.75 -14.93 17.41
N GLU A 75 -16.51 -14.87 16.30
CA GLU A 75 -17.93 -15.19 16.32
C GLU A 75 -18.18 -16.69 16.51
N ILE A 76 -17.33 -17.55 15.93
CA ILE A 76 -17.36 -19.00 16.19
C ILE A 76 -17.09 -19.28 17.68
N ASP A 77 -16.09 -18.64 18.29
CA ASP A 77 -15.75 -18.80 19.71
C ASP A 77 -16.89 -18.36 20.64
N LYS A 78 -17.70 -17.38 20.23
CA LYS A 78 -18.91 -16.94 20.95
C LYS A 78 -20.13 -17.83 20.71
N GLY A 79 -20.03 -18.83 19.83
CA GLY A 79 -21.14 -19.69 19.42
C GLY A 79 -22.09 -19.06 18.40
N ASN A 80 -21.71 -17.94 17.77
CA ASN A 80 -22.50 -17.23 16.77
C ASN A 80 -22.22 -17.78 15.35
N TYR A 81 -22.64 -19.02 15.08
CA TYR A 81 -22.46 -19.64 13.77
C TYR A 81 -23.71 -20.40 13.33
N VAL A 82 -23.78 -20.73 12.03
CA VAL A 82 -24.81 -21.57 11.44
C VAL A 82 -24.13 -22.78 10.78
N ALA A 83 -24.53 -23.99 11.18
CA ALA A 83 -24.04 -25.22 10.59
C ALA A 83 -24.91 -25.62 9.39
N PHE A 84 -24.28 -26.07 8.31
CA PHE A 84 -24.94 -26.65 7.15
C PHE A 84 -24.32 -28.02 6.89
N ASP A 85 -25.17 -29.03 6.70
CA ASP A 85 -24.71 -30.31 6.17
C ASP A 85 -24.43 -30.14 4.68
N ILE A 86 -23.23 -30.55 4.25
CA ILE A 86 -22.82 -30.53 2.86
C ILE A 86 -22.73 -31.99 2.40
N ASP A 87 -23.64 -32.40 1.53
CA ASP A 87 -23.52 -33.67 0.80
C ASP A 87 -22.41 -33.50 -0.25
N LEU A 88 -21.28 -34.18 -0.03
CA LEU A 88 -20.09 -34.19 -0.90
C LEU A 88 -20.15 -35.29 -1.95
#